data_AF-A0A9E0QP85-F1
#
_entry.id   AF-A0A9E0QP85-F1
#
_cell.length_a   1.000
_cell.length_b   1.000
_cell.length_c   1.000
_cell.angle_alpha   90.00
_cell.angle_beta   90.00
_cell.angle_gamma   90.00
#
_symmetry.space_group_name_H-M   'P 1'
#
loop_
_entity.id
_entity.type
_entity.pdbx_description
1 polymer ?
#
loop_
_entity_poly.entity_id
_entity_poly.type
_entity_poly.pdbx_seq_one_letter_code
_entity_poly.pdbx_strand_id
1 'polypeptide(L)'
;RSFESERRPILDQVSSIAMNVRKNNDLSVPTTIEEASEEGQALREKIGQHMMQTDAPQFACIGLNFGYFYEGSPIIAYDEGTAPTYTLGTYTPSTCPGCRVPHSWLADGRSLFDALGQDYTLLSCDPSIDTSALTEAAKTMAFPLTIINLAGESNVAIYDVPLLLVRPDHHIAWRGNHLPENLLELIQIIRGVH
;
A
#
# COMPACT_ATOMS: atom_id res chain seq x y z
N ARG A 1 -0.16 19.54 -7.28
CA ARG A 1 -1.27 18.98 -8.08
C ARG A 1 -1.47 17.50 -7.76
N SER A 2 -0.43 16.65 -7.83
CA SER A 2 -0.53 15.24 -7.42
C SER A 2 -0.98 15.02 -5.97
N PHE A 3 -0.53 15.86 -5.03
CA PHE A 3 -0.92 15.72 -3.61
C PHE A 3 -2.43 15.66 -3.41
N GLU A 4 -3.19 16.55 -4.04
CA GLU A 4 -4.65 16.56 -3.88
C GLU A 4 -5.29 15.34 -4.55
N SER A 5 -4.88 15.00 -5.79
CA SER A 5 -5.40 13.83 -6.49
C SER A 5 -5.11 12.52 -5.78
N GLU A 6 -3.99 12.44 -5.05
CA GLU A 6 -3.60 11.26 -4.28
C GLU A 6 -4.26 11.21 -2.91
N ARG A 7 -4.29 12.32 -2.17
CA ARG A 7 -4.72 12.33 -0.75
C ARG A 7 -6.19 12.56 -0.56
N ARG A 8 -6.86 13.30 -1.46
CA ARG A 8 -8.28 13.61 -1.30
C ARG A 8 -9.18 12.37 -1.39
N PRO A 9 -9.01 11.47 -2.38
CA PRO A 9 -9.82 10.26 -2.46
C PRO A 9 -9.66 9.36 -1.24
N ILE A 10 -8.43 9.24 -0.71
CA ILE A 10 -8.16 8.46 0.51
C ILE A 10 -8.89 9.07 1.71
N LEU A 11 -8.83 10.40 1.89
CA LEU A 11 -9.53 11.07 2.98
C LEU A 11 -11.05 10.84 2.89
N ASP A 12 -11.63 10.98 1.70
CA ASP A 12 -13.06 10.79 1.48
C ASP A 12 -13.46 9.33 1.74
N GLN A 13 -12.64 8.35 1.32
CA GLN A 13 -12.84 6.92 1.58
C GLN A 13 -12.81 6.58 3.07
N VAL A 14 -11.78 7.04 3.78
CA VAL A 14 -11.64 6.82 5.24
C VAL A 14 -12.78 7.46 6.00
N SER A 15 -13.17 8.69 5.63
CA SER A 15 -14.29 9.40 6.25
C SER A 15 -15.61 8.65 6.06
N SER A 16 -15.87 8.15 4.84
CA SER A 16 -17.05 7.34 4.54
C SER A 16 -17.11 6.07 5.39
N ILE A 17 -15.99 5.35 5.51
CA ILE A 17 -15.92 4.13 6.31
C ILE A 17 -16.12 4.42 7.80
N ALA A 18 -15.47 5.44 8.35
CA ALA A 18 -15.64 5.83 9.75
C ALA A 18 -17.11 6.18 10.08
N MET A 19 -17.80 6.88 9.17
CA MET A 19 -19.22 7.20 9.34
C MET A 19 -20.11 5.95 9.30
N ASN A 20 -19.81 5.00 8.41
CA ASN A 20 -20.55 3.73 8.33
C ASN A 20 -20.36 2.88 9.59
N VAL A 21 -19.15 2.84 10.14
CA VAL A 21 -18.90 2.13 11.40
C VAL A 21 -19.73 2.75 12.53
N ARG A 22 -19.71 4.08 12.69
CA ARG A 22 -20.54 4.76 13.70
C ARG A 22 -22.02 4.41 13.56
N LYS A 23 -22.55 4.39 12.34
CA LYS A 23 -23.96 4.05 12.07
C LYS A 23 -24.29 2.60 12.47
N ASN A 24 -23.38 1.66 12.24
CA ASN A 24 -23.58 0.24 12.53
C ASN A 24 -23.43 -0.12 14.02
N ASN A 25 -22.92 0.82 14.83
CA ASN A 25 -22.75 0.67 16.28
C ASN A 25 -23.77 1.45 17.10
N ASP A 26 -24.83 1.96 16.47
CA ASP A 26 -25.95 2.59 17.18
C ASP A 26 -26.82 1.50 17.86
N LEU A 27 -26.30 0.98 18.97
CA LEU A 27 -26.90 -0.12 19.72
C LEU A 27 -27.79 0.42 20.84
N SER A 28 -29.03 -0.05 20.89
CA SER A 28 -29.86 0.07 22.09
C SER A 28 -29.37 -0.95 23.11
N VAL A 29 -29.02 -0.49 24.31
CA VAL A 29 -28.54 -1.34 25.41
C VAL A 29 -29.70 -1.62 26.37
N PRO A 30 -30.29 -2.83 26.38
CA PRO A 30 -31.38 -3.17 27.28
C PRO A 30 -30.88 -3.25 28.73
N THR A 31 -31.70 -2.86 29.69
CA THR A 31 -31.35 -2.95 31.13
C THR A 31 -31.08 -4.38 31.59
N THR A 32 -31.69 -5.38 30.93
CA THR A 32 -31.49 -6.82 31.18
C THR A 32 -30.04 -7.28 31.01
N ILE A 33 -29.20 -6.50 30.32
CA ILE A 33 -27.78 -6.82 30.14
C ILE A 33 -27.00 -6.88 31.46
N GLU A 34 -27.43 -6.14 32.48
CA GLU A 34 -26.80 -6.07 33.81
C GLU A 34 -27.23 -7.21 34.72
N GLU A 35 -28.25 -7.97 34.34
CA GLU A 35 -28.78 -9.04 35.16
C GLU A 35 -27.82 -10.23 35.20
N ALA A 36 -27.66 -10.82 36.39
CA ALA A 36 -26.96 -12.08 36.61
C ALA A 36 -27.86 -13.28 36.27
N SER A 37 -28.47 -13.26 35.08
CA SER A 37 -29.36 -14.28 34.54
C SER A 37 -28.77 -14.91 33.26
N GLU A 38 -29.32 -16.06 32.84
CA GLU A 38 -28.96 -16.68 31.56
C GLU A 38 -29.27 -15.75 30.38
N GLU A 39 -30.37 -15.02 30.44
CA GLU A 39 -30.75 -14.03 29.42
C GLU A 39 -29.75 -12.85 29.37
N GLY A 40 -29.37 -12.30 30.53
CA GLY A 40 -28.34 -11.26 30.61
C GLY A 40 -27.00 -11.73 30.04
N GLN A 41 -26.60 -12.97 30.32
CA GLN A 41 -25.39 -13.57 29.76
C GLN A 41 -25.47 -13.70 28.22
N ALA A 42 -26.56 -14.23 27.69
CA ALA A 42 -26.76 -14.37 26.25
C ALA A 42 -26.76 -13.01 25.53
N LEU A 43 -27.34 -11.97 26.16
CA LEU A 43 -27.31 -10.60 25.63
C LEU A 43 -25.88 -10.03 25.58
N ARG A 44 -25.08 -10.20 26.65
CA ARG A 44 -23.67 -9.77 26.68
C ARG A 44 -22.85 -10.45 25.59
N GLU A 45 -23.02 -11.76 25.42
CA GLU A 45 -22.33 -12.50 24.36
C GLU A 45 -22.72 -12.01 22.96
N LYS A 46 -24.02 -11.84 22.70
CA LYS A 46 -24.53 -11.36 21.41
C LYS A 46 -24.04 -9.95 21.09
N ILE A 47 -24.14 -9.01 22.03
CA ILE A 47 -23.67 -7.63 21.86
C ILE A 47 -22.16 -7.60 21.69
N GLY A 48 -21.42 -8.38 22.48
CA GLY A 48 -19.98 -8.50 22.36
C GLY A 48 -19.53 -9.01 20.98
N GLN A 49 -20.20 -10.04 20.45
CA GLN A 49 -19.94 -10.54 19.09
C GLN A 49 -20.23 -9.50 18.02
N HIS A 50 -21.33 -8.76 18.13
CA HIS A 50 -21.66 -7.67 17.21
C HIS A 50 -20.58 -6.60 17.24
N MET A 51 -20.21 -6.10 18.43
CA MET A 51 -19.15 -5.10 18.59
C MET A 51 -17.81 -5.61 18.04
N MET A 52 -17.43 -6.87 18.27
CA MET A 52 -16.22 -7.42 17.67
C MET A 52 -16.26 -7.38 16.14
N GLN A 53 -17.41 -7.60 15.52
CA GLN A 53 -17.53 -7.60 14.05
C GLN A 53 -17.53 -6.18 13.47
N THR A 54 -18.13 -5.21 14.17
CA THR A 54 -18.33 -3.84 13.67
C THR A 54 -17.27 -2.84 14.14
N ASP A 55 -16.71 -3.02 15.34
CA ASP A 55 -15.74 -2.10 15.95
C ASP A 55 -14.29 -2.55 15.86
N ALA A 56 -14.00 -3.85 15.77
CA ALA A 56 -12.61 -4.32 15.77
C ALA A 56 -11.73 -3.62 14.72
N PRO A 57 -12.19 -3.36 13.48
CA PRO A 57 -11.39 -2.64 12.49
C PRO A 57 -11.02 -1.21 12.88
N GLN A 58 -11.73 -0.57 13.81
CA GLN A 58 -11.37 0.77 14.32
C GLN A 58 -10.10 0.72 15.19
N PHE A 59 -9.90 -0.38 15.90
CA PHE A 59 -8.77 -0.57 16.82
C PHE A 59 -7.63 -1.38 16.18
N ALA A 60 -7.95 -2.25 15.23
CA ALA A 60 -7.01 -3.06 14.45
C ALA A 60 -7.04 -2.65 12.98
N CYS A 61 -6.80 -1.36 12.71
CA CYS A 61 -6.96 -0.73 11.40
C CYS A 61 -5.77 -0.97 10.44
N ILE A 62 -5.30 -2.22 10.30
CA ILE A 62 -4.13 -2.53 9.46
C ILE A 62 -4.33 -2.09 7.99
N GLY A 63 -5.56 -2.18 7.49
CA GLY A 63 -5.90 -1.71 6.15
C GLY A 63 -5.76 -0.20 6.01
N LEU A 64 -6.20 0.58 7.01
CA LEU A 64 -5.96 2.03 7.07
C LEU A 64 -4.48 2.39 6.98
N ASN A 65 -3.64 1.61 7.67
CA ASN A 65 -2.22 1.91 7.79
C ASN A 65 -1.41 1.56 6.52
N PHE A 66 -1.82 0.50 5.79
CA PHE A 66 -0.98 -0.08 4.73
C PHE A 66 -1.72 -0.42 3.43
N GLY A 67 -3.04 -0.50 3.44
CA GLY A 67 -3.85 -1.04 2.33
C GLY A 67 -4.42 -0.01 1.37
N TYR A 68 -4.32 1.29 1.66
CA TYR A 68 -4.70 2.30 0.67
C TYR A 68 -3.67 2.35 -0.46
N PHE A 69 -4.12 2.82 -1.63
CA PHE A 69 -3.30 2.98 -2.80
C PHE A 69 -3.72 4.23 -3.56
N TYR A 70 -2.83 4.77 -4.38
CA TYR A 70 -3.15 5.89 -5.24
C TYR A 70 -3.74 5.38 -6.55
N GLU A 71 -4.98 5.78 -6.84
CA GLU A 71 -5.63 5.54 -8.13
C GLU A 71 -5.62 6.84 -8.94
N GLY A 72 -5.27 6.76 -10.23
CA GLY A 72 -5.29 7.91 -11.13
C GLY A 72 -4.29 9.04 -10.80
N SER A 73 -3.19 8.74 -10.09
CA SER A 73 -2.13 9.74 -9.87
C SER A 73 -1.45 10.12 -11.18
N PRO A 74 -1.24 11.43 -11.47
CA PRO A 74 -0.55 11.87 -12.69
C PRO A 74 0.97 11.62 -12.66
N ILE A 75 1.50 11.10 -11.56
CA ILE A 75 2.93 10.81 -11.37
C ILE A 75 3.21 9.33 -11.10
N ILE A 76 2.29 8.47 -11.53
CA ILE A 76 2.42 7.01 -11.51
C ILE A 76 2.17 6.50 -12.92
N ALA A 77 3.09 5.69 -13.42
CA ALA A 77 2.95 4.96 -14.66
C ALA A 77 2.26 3.62 -14.37
N TYR A 78 0.93 3.62 -14.49
CA TYR A 78 0.10 2.45 -14.25
C TYR A 78 0.25 1.40 -15.36
N ASP A 79 0.09 0.14 -14.97
CA ASP A 79 -0.08 -1.00 -15.87
C ASP A 79 -1.56 -1.47 -15.86
N GLU A 80 -1.84 -2.62 -16.46
CA GLU A 80 -3.18 -3.24 -16.45
C GLU A 80 -3.50 -3.97 -15.12
N GLY A 81 -2.63 -3.88 -14.12
CA GLY A 81 -2.82 -4.48 -12.81
C GLY A 81 -3.99 -3.87 -12.04
N THR A 82 -4.58 -4.66 -11.15
CA THR A 82 -5.65 -4.19 -10.25
C THR A 82 -5.18 -4.26 -8.81
N ALA A 83 -5.27 -3.15 -8.09
CA ALA A 83 -4.96 -3.09 -6.67
C ALA A 83 -6.00 -3.90 -5.85
N PRO A 84 -5.61 -4.50 -4.71
CA PRO A 84 -6.54 -5.22 -3.85
C PRO A 84 -7.65 -4.30 -3.31
N THR A 85 -8.82 -4.88 -3.04
CA THR A 85 -9.90 -4.17 -2.37
C THR A 85 -9.44 -3.61 -1.02
N TYR A 86 -9.64 -2.31 -0.83
CA TYR A 86 -9.37 -1.66 0.45
C TYR A 86 -10.48 -1.94 1.47
N THR A 87 -10.08 -2.28 2.69
CA THR A 87 -10.94 -2.22 3.88
C THR A 87 -10.18 -1.56 5.02
N LEU A 88 -10.87 -1.16 6.10
CA LEU A 88 -10.21 -0.59 7.27
C LEU A 88 -9.33 -1.62 8.01
N GLY A 89 -9.79 -2.87 8.07
CA GLY A 89 -9.24 -3.90 8.96
C GLY A 89 -8.42 -4.98 8.27
N THR A 90 -8.27 -4.95 6.94
CA THR A 90 -7.51 -5.96 6.19
C THR A 90 -6.48 -5.32 5.27
N TYR A 91 -5.30 -5.92 5.20
CA TYR A 91 -4.23 -5.55 4.28
C TYR A 91 -3.82 -6.77 3.46
N THR A 92 -3.84 -6.61 2.13
CA THR A 92 -3.29 -7.58 1.18
C THR A 92 -2.09 -6.94 0.51
N PRO A 93 -0.86 -7.45 0.70
CA PRO A 93 0.31 -6.95 0.00
C PRO A 93 0.14 -7.03 -1.52
N SER A 94 0.56 -5.99 -2.23
CA SER A 94 0.48 -5.92 -3.68
C SER A 94 1.58 -5.02 -4.23
N THR A 95 2.06 -5.38 -5.42
CA THR A 95 3.03 -4.62 -6.19
C THR A 95 2.38 -3.73 -7.25
N CYS A 96 1.06 -3.71 -7.36
CA CYS A 96 0.34 -2.87 -8.33
C CYS A 96 0.78 -1.39 -8.19
N PRO A 97 1.02 -0.66 -9.30
CA PRO A 97 1.34 0.76 -9.23
C PRO A 97 0.29 1.52 -8.41
N GLY A 98 0.75 2.41 -7.54
CA GLY A 98 -0.08 3.09 -6.55
C GLY A 98 -0.16 2.40 -5.20
N CYS A 99 0.14 1.10 -5.06
CA CYS A 99 0.20 0.43 -3.76
C CYS A 99 1.47 0.80 -2.99
N ARG A 100 1.38 0.74 -1.66
CA ARG A 100 2.57 0.76 -0.80
C ARG A 100 3.41 -0.49 -1.05
N VAL A 101 4.71 -0.31 -1.24
CA VAL A 101 5.63 -1.43 -1.46
C VAL A 101 5.54 -2.43 -0.29
N PRO A 102 5.39 -3.74 -0.58
CA PRO A 102 5.40 -4.78 0.45
C PRO A 102 6.69 -4.77 1.26
N HIS A 103 6.62 -5.15 2.53
CA HIS A 103 7.80 -5.37 3.35
C HIS A 103 8.56 -6.63 2.88
N SER A 104 9.88 -6.59 2.91
CA SER A 104 10.74 -7.77 2.86
C SER A 104 11.89 -7.63 3.85
N TRP A 105 12.34 -8.75 4.39
CA TRP A 105 13.65 -8.82 5.02
C TRP A 105 14.71 -9.00 3.93
N LEU A 106 15.84 -8.33 4.10
CA LEU A 106 17.02 -8.49 3.26
C LEU A 106 17.96 -9.56 3.85
N ALA A 107 18.86 -10.09 3.04
CA ALA A 107 19.78 -11.15 3.45
C ALA A 107 20.73 -10.72 4.58
N ASP A 108 20.98 -9.41 4.71
CA ASP A 108 21.77 -8.82 5.78
C ASP A 108 20.96 -8.54 7.07
N GLY A 109 19.68 -8.90 7.10
CA GLY A 109 18.77 -8.75 8.23
C GLY A 109 18.09 -7.38 8.34
N ARG A 110 18.34 -6.44 7.41
CA ARG A 110 17.65 -5.15 7.40
C ARG A 110 16.23 -5.27 6.85
N SER A 111 15.35 -4.37 7.29
CA SER A 111 14.07 -4.16 6.59
C SER A 111 14.33 -3.53 5.23
N LEU A 112 13.53 -3.89 4.22
CA LEU A 112 13.53 -3.17 2.95
C LEU A 112 13.36 -1.66 3.16
N PHE A 113 12.49 -1.23 4.09
CA PHE A 113 12.26 0.19 4.35
C PHE A 113 13.48 0.93 4.90
N ASP A 114 14.41 0.22 5.56
CA ASP A 114 15.67 0.80 6.03
C ASP A 114 16.72 0.90 4.92
N ALA A 115 16.52 0.16 3.83
CA ALA A 115 17.41 0.13 2.68
C ALA A 115 16.96 1.01 1.51
N LEU A 116 15.67 1.40 1.47
CA LEU A 116 15.15 2.33 0.46
C LEU A 116 15.99 3.61 0.44
N GLY A 117 16.29 4.09 -0.77
CA GLY A 117 16.95 5.37 -0.97
C GLY A 117 16.09 6.52 -0.46
N GLN A 118 16.74 7.66 -0.21
CA GLN A 118 16.06 8.87 0.27
C GLN A 118 14.99 9.38 -0.71
N ASP A 119 15.20 9.16 -2.02
CA ASP A 119 14.29 9.56 -3.08
C ASP A 119 13.64 8.34 -3.75
N TYR A 120 13.98 8.05 -5.01
CA TYR A 120 13.43 6.90 -5.74
C TYR A 120 14.34 5.69 -5.61
N THR A 121 13.73 4.52 -5.58
CA THR A 121 14.43 3.24 -5.51
C THR A 121 13.90 2.28 -6.56
N LEU A 122 14.78 1.75 -7.42
CA LEU A 122 14.46 0.61 -8.25
C LEU A 122 14.75 -0.68 -7.46
N LEU A 123 13.72 -1.50 -7.30
CA LEU A 123 13.83 -2.87 -6.83
C LEU A 123 14.00 -3.78 -8.04
N SER A 124 15.14 -4.47 -8.12
CA SER A 124 15.43 -5.51 -9.11
C SER A 124 15.27 -6.87 -8.42
N CYS A 125 14.21 -7.59 -8.77
CA CYS A 125 13.95 -8.95 -8.27
C CYS A 125 14.54 -10.02 -9.20
N ASP A 126 15.00 -9.62 -10.38
CA ASP A 126 15.76 -10.44 -11.32
C ASP A 126 17.09 -9.75 -11.69
N PRO A 127 18.24 -10.25 -11.20
CA PRO A 127 19.55 -9.64 -11.43
C PRO A 127 20.07 -9.89 -12.85
N SER A 128 19.40 -10.72 -13.66
CA SER A 128 19.75 -10.93 -15.06
C SER A 128 19.35 -9.76 -15.96
N ILE A 129 18.45 -8.89 -15.49
CA ILE A 129 18.01 -7.72 -16.24
C ILE A 129 19.00 -6.58 -16.06
N ASP A 130 19.58 -6.10 -17.16
CA ASP A 130 20.49 -4.97 -17.15
C ASP A 130 19.73 -3.64 -16.92
N THR A 131 20.04 -2.97 -15.81
CA THR A 131 19.46 -1.67 -15.43
C THR A 131 20.38 -0.49 -15.74
N SER A 132 21.48 -0.70 -16.47
CA SER A 132 22.47 0.33 -16.79
C SER A 132 21.86 1.49 -17.58
N ALA A 133 20.99 1.18 -18.56
CA ALA A 133 20.31 2.21 -19.36
C ALA A 133 19.46 3.16 -18.51
N LEU A 134 18.72 2.64 -17.53
CA LEU A 134 17.94 3.45 -16.59
C LEU A 134 18.86 4.28 -15.68
N THR A 135 19.99 3.71 -15.25
CA THR A 135 20.98 4.42 -14.42
C THR A 135 21.56 5.62 -15.17
N GLU A 136 21.90 5.47 -16.45
CA GLU A 136 22.43 6.56 -17.28
C GLU A 136 21.37 7.61 -17.61
N ALA A 137 20.13 7.20 -17.88
CA ALA A 137 19.00 8.12 -18.04
C ALA A 137 18.75 8.93 -16.76
N ALA A 138 18.77 8.28 -15.61
CA ALA A 138 18.61 8.93 -14.30
C ALA A 138 19.71 9.98 -14.06
N LYS A 139 20.98 9.63 -14.30
CA LYS A 139 22.10 10.59 -14.20
C LYS A 139 21.93 11.79 -15.13
N THR A 140 21.59 11.53 -16.40
CA THR A 140 21.39 12.57 -17.42
C THR A 140 20.31 13.57 -17.01
N MET A 141 19.26 13.07 -16.36
CA MET A 141 18.14 13.89 -15.89
C MET A 141 18.30 14.44 -14.47
N ALA A 142 19.44 14.19 -13.80
CA ALA A 142 19.64 14.45 -12.38
C ALA A 142 18.49 13.88 -11.51
N PHE A 143 18.03 12.68 -11.86
CA PHE A 143 16.99 11.94 -11.15
C PHE A 143 17.65 11.05 -10.07
N PRO A 144 17.41 11.32 -8.78
CA PRO A 144 18.02 10.54 -7.70
C PRO A 144 17.40 9.15 -7.64
N LEU A 145 18.20 8.14 -8.02
CA LEU A 145 17.78 6.74 -8.11
C LEU A 145 18.76 5.85 -7.35
N THR A 146 18.25 5.12 -6.36
CA THR A 146 18.94 4.00 -5.71
C THR A 146 18.50 2.69 -6.37
N ILE A 147 19.38 1.69 -6.46
CA ILE A 147 19.03 0.37 -6.98
C ILE A 147 19.29 -0.66 -5.88
N ILE A 148 18.29 -1.49 -5.59
CA ILE A 148 18.35 -2.60 -4.62
C ILE A 148 18.03 -3.89 -5.36
N ASN A 149 18.87 -4.90 -5.18
CA ASN A 149 18.61 -6.25 -5.64
C ASN A 149 17.85 -7.02 -4.54
N LEU A 150 16.70 -7.59 -4.88
CA LEU A 150 15.84 -8.40 -4.00
C LEU A 150 15.84 -9.89 -4.36
N ALA A 151 16.70 -10.32 -5.28
CA ALA A 151 16.75 -11.72 -5.66
C ALA A 151 17.23 -12.61 -4.51
N GLY A 152 16.44 -13.64 -4.21
CA GLY A 152 16.70 -14.57 -3.12
C GLY A 152 16.15 -14.14 -1.76
N GLU A 153 15.45 -13.00 -1.68
CA GLU A 153 14.93 -12.47 -0.42
C GLU A 153 13.61 -13.12 0.02
N SER A 154 13.33 -13.10 1.33
CA SER A 154 12.13 -13.71 1.92
C SER A 154 10.88 -12.87 1.61
N ASN A 155 10.38 -12.96 0.37
CA ASN A 155 9.03 -12.61 -0.12
C ASN A 155 8.94 -12.60 -1.66
N VAL A 156 9.83 -13.31 -2.39
CA VAL A 156 9.84 -13.35 -3.87
C VAL A 156 8.45 -13.58 -4.48
N ALA A 157 7.59 -14.38 -3.85
CA ALA A 157 6.24 -14.67 -4.36
C ALA A 157 5.32 -13.43 -4.45
N ILE A 158 5.54 -12.41 -3.62
CA ILE A 158 4.76 -11.15 -3.67
C ILE A 158 5.32 -10.23 -4.77
N TYR A 159 6.63 -10.29 -5.04
CA TYR A 159 7.28 -9.57 -6.13
C TYR A 159 7.14 -10.35 -7.44
N ASP A 160 5.92 -10.32 -7.97
CA ASP A 160 5.47 -10.98 -9.20
C ASP A 160 6.08 -10.41 -10.50
N VAL A 161 6.71 -9.24 -10.42
CA VAL A 161 7.31 -8.52 -11.55
C VAL A 161 8.77 -8.19 -11.21
N PRO A 162 9.72 -8.35 -12.15
CA PRO A 162 11.14 -8.29 -11.83
C PRO A 162 11.68 -6.89 -11.56
N LEU A 163 11.03 -5.83 -12.06
CA LEU A 163 11.44 -4.45 -11.82
C LEU A 163 10.29 -3.65 -11.22
N LEU A 164 10.56 -2.94 -10.13
CA LEU A 164 9.61 -2.03 -9.49
C LEU A 164 10.30 -0.72 -9.13
N LEU A 165 9.67 0.40 -9.43
CA LEU A 165 10.15 1.72 -9.06
C LEU A 165 9.34 2.27 -7.90
N VAL A 166 10.00 2.46 -6.76
CA VAL A 166 9.42 2.91 -5.50
C VAL A 166 9.73 4.39 -5.30
N ARG A 167 8.71 5.14 -4.89
CA ARG A 167 8.76 6.57 -4.54
C ARG A 167 9.32 6.82 -3.14
N PRO A 168 9.69 8.08 -2.84
CA PRO A 168 10.09 8.48 -1.48
C PRO A 168 9.00 8.26 -0.42
N ASP A 169 7.73 8.25 -0.82
CA ASP A 169 6.59 7.96 0.08
C ASP A 169 6.23 6.47 0.14
N HIS A 170 7.12 5.60 -0.34
CA HIS A 170 7.04 4.14 -0.34
C HIS A 170 5.93 3.54 -1.22
N HIS A 171 5.38 4.29 -2.16
CA HIS A 171 4.41 3.77 -3.13
C HIS A 171 5.10 3.42 -4.44
N ILE A 172 4.59 2.40 -5.12
CA ILE A 172 5.13 1.96 -6.40
C ILE A 172 4.66 2.93 -7.49
N ALA A 173 5.60 3.59 -8.16
CA ALA A 173 5.32 4.49 -9.28
C ALA A 173 5.27 3.77 -10.63
N TRP A 174 5.91 2.61 -10.74
CA TRP A 174 5.96 1.82 -11.97
C TRP A 174 6.44 0.41 -11.65
N ARG A 175 6.06 -0.58 -12.47
CA ARG A 175 6.66 -1.91 -12.50
C ARG A 175 6.70 -2.46 -13.93
N GLY A 176 7.59 -3.40 -14.22
CA GLY A 176 7.63 -4.05 -15.53
C GLY A 176 8.55 -5.27 -15.61
N ASN A 177 8.26 -6.13 -16.59
CA ASN A 177 9.10 -7.29 -16.91
C ASN A 177 10.42 -6.91 -17.60
N HIS A 178 10.43 -5.74 -18.23
CA HIS A 178 11.58 -5.15 -18.89
C HIS A 178 11.56 -3.65 -18.65
N LEU A 179 12.70 -3.00 -18.84
CA LEU A 179 12.75 -1.54 -18.93
C LEU A 179 11.89 -1.07 -20.11
N PRO A 180 11.14 0.05 -19.98
CA PRO A 180 10.40 0.60 -21.10
C PRO A 180 11.35 1.13 -22.17
N GLU A 181 10.91 1.15 -23.42
CA GLU A 181 11.69 1.69 -24.54
C GLU A 181 12.05 3.17 -24.32
N ASN A 182 11.11 3.93 -23.74
CA ASN A 182 11.29 5.35 -23.44
C ASN A 182 11.49 5.61 -21.94
N LEU A 183 12.74 5.49 -21.48
CA LEU A 183 13.11 5.75 -20.10
C LEU A 183 12.95 7.21 -19.68
N LEU A 184 13.15 8.15 -20.61
CA LEU A 184 13.03 9.58 -20.33
C LEU A 184 11.57 9.94 -20.04
N GLU A 185 10.63 9.39 -20.80
CA GLU A 185 9.20 9.57 -20.58
C GLU A 185 8.78 9.00 -19.22
N LEU A 186 9.24 7.79 -18.86
CA LEU A 186 9.01 7.24 -17.53
C LEU A 186 9.48 8.21 -16.43
N ILE A 187 10.70 8.72 -16.54
CA ILE A 187 11.28 9.65 -15.56
C ILE A 187 10.51 10.99 -15.53
N GLN A 188 10.05 11.50 -16.68
CA GLN A 188 9.23 12.72 -16.74
C GLN A 188 7.89 12.55 -16.01
N ILE A 189 7.19 11.43 -16.27
CA ILE A 189 5.92 11.09 -15.62
C ILE A 189 6.09 11.07 -14.10
N ILE A 190 7.01 10.26 -13.59
CA ILE A 190 7.15 10.05 -12.14
C ILE A 190 7.66 11.27 -11.38
N ARG A 191 8.37 12.19 -12.06
CA ARG A 191 8.78 13.48 -11.50
C ARG A 191 7.67 14.53 -11.54
N GLY A 192 6.59 14.27 -12.28
CA GLY A 192 5.50 15.23 -12.49
C GLY A 192 5.90 16.44 -13.31
N VAL A 193 6.92 16.29 -14.17
CA VAL A 193 7.32 17.32 -15.13
C VAL A 193 6.60 17.01 -16.44
N HIS A 194 5.38 17.53 -16.54
CA HIS A 194 4.55 17.51 -17.75
C HIS A 194 4.46 18.91 -18.35
#